data_AF-Q6L0Z7-F1
#
_entry.id   AF-Q6L0Z7-F1
#
_cell.length_a   1.000
_cell.length_b   1.000
_cell.length_c   1.000
_cell.angle_alpha   90.00
_cell.angle_beta   90.00
_cell.angle_gamma   90.00
#
_symmetry.space_group_name_H-M   'P 1'
#
loop_
_entity.id
_entity.type
_entity.pdbx_description
1 polymer ?
#
loop_
_entity_poly.entity_id
_entity_poly.type
_entity_poly.pdbx_seq_one_letter_code
_entity_poly.pdbx_strand_id
1 'polypeptide(L)'
;MLFKFKRMPTKKELEEANKIVDESVKKGLKIEVHHTYGIYDTITYLKGDDTQESEEAYLTYLQLIKPWADVYTLHVINEDLYQKVTKKSIKD
;
A
#
# COMPACT_ATOMS: atom_id res chain seq x y z
N MET A 1 -2.74 1.16 -2.49
CA MET A 1 -3.06 2.15 -1.44
C MET A 1 -3.31 3.49 -2.08
N LEU A 2 -4.28 4.25 -1.56
CA LEU A 2 -4.63 5.60 -2.01
C LEU A 2 -4.38 6.57 -0.86
N PHE A 3 -3.62 7.63 -1.12
CA PHE A 3 -3.23 8.63 -0.12
C PHE A 3 -3.90 9.96 -0.40
N LYS A 4 -4.44 10.57 0.65
CA LYS A 4 -4.90 11.95 0.63
C LYS A 4 -4.20 12.72 1.74
N PHE A 5 -3.40 13.73 1.40
CA PHE A 5 -2.69 14.54 2.38
C PHE A 5 -3.69 15.38 3.19
N LYS A 6 -3.62 15.28 4.52
CA LYS A 6 -4.27 16.21 5.45
C LYS A 6 -3.51 17.53 5.52
N ARG A 7 -2.18 17.41 5.42
CA ARG A 7 -1.19 18.48 5.37
C ARG A 7 0.04 17.98 4.64
N MET A 8 0.89 18.92 4.25
CA MET A 8 2.22 18.56 3.76
C MET A 8 3.06 17.93 4.90
N PRO A 9 3.77 16.82 4.62
CA PRO A 9 4.73 16.27 5.58
C PRO A 9 5.93 17.21 5.72
N THR A 10 6.55 17.18 6.89
CA THR A 10 7.85 17.82 7.11
C THR A 10 8.95 17.02 6.41
N LYS A 11 10.10 17.67 6.18
CA LYS A 11 11.27 17.01 5.59
C LYS A 11 11.69 15.76 6.37
N LYS A 12 11.66 15.80 7.72
CA LYS A 12 12.01 14.67 8.57
C LYS A 12 11.04 13.50 8.43
N GLU A 13 9.73 13.78 8.43
CA GLU A 13 8.69 12.76 8.25
C GLU A 13 8.84 12.06 6.89
N LEU A 14 9.16 12.83 5.84
CA LEU A 14 9.39 12.29 4.51
C LEU A 14 10.66 11.41 4.45
N GLU A 15 11.75 11.84 5.10
CA GLU A 15 12.99 11.07 5.17
C GLU A 15 12.81 9.73 5.90
N GLU A 16 12.05 9.71 7.00
CA GLU A 16 11.71 8.48 7.71
C GLU A 16 10.84 7.54 6.87
N ALA A 17 9.88 8.10 6.12
CA ALA A 17 9.00 7.33 5.25
C ALA A 17 9.77 6.64 4.13
N ASN A 18 10.70 7.36 3.52
CA ASN A 18 11.54 6.82 2.45
C ASN A 18 12.47 5.72 2.96
N LYS A 19 13.02 5.81 4.17
CA LYS A 19 13.85 4.74 4.75
C LYS A 19 13.09 3.43 4.90
N ILE A 20 11.85 3.47 5.37
CA ILE A 20 11.02 2.25 5.51
C ILE A 20 10.72 1.66 4.14
N VAL A 21 10.40 2.50 3.14
CA VAL A 21 10.19 2.05 1.76
C VAL A 21 11.45 1.37 1.22
N ASP A 22 12.62 1.98 1.39
CA ASP A 22 13.90 1.43 0.95
C ASP A 22 14.23 0.09 1.63
N GLU A 23 13.99 -0.03 2.94
CA GLU A 23 14.18 -1.27 3.70
C GLU A 23 13.20 -2.36 3.26
N SER A 24 11.95 -1.98 2.98
CA SER A 24 10.92 -2.89 2.46
C SER A 24 11.32 -3.42 1.09
N VAL A 25 11.81 -2.55 0.21
CA VAL A 25 12.29 -2.92 -1.13
C VAL A 25 13.46 -3.89 -1.06
N LYS A 26 14.40 -3.68 -0.12
CA LYS A 26 15.50 -4.64 0.13
C LYS A 26 15.01 -6.02 0.58
N LYS A 27 13.85 -6.09 1.25
CA LYS A 27 13.21 -7.35 1.67
C LYS A 27 12.34 -8.00 0.58
N GLY A 28 12.29 -7.43 -0.62
CA GLY A 28 11.58 -8.00 -1.77
C GLY A 28 10.19 -7.41 -2.04
N LEU A 29 9.72 -6.46 -1.22
CA LEU A 29 8.50 -5.71 -1.51
C LEU A 29 8.71 -4.78 -2.70
N LYS A 30 7.91 -4.92 -3.75
CA LYS A 30 7.87 -3.95 -4.84
C LYS A 30 6.89 -2.84 -4.47
N ILE A 31 7.41 -1.62 -4.38
CA ILE A 31 6.65 -0.43 -4.04
C ILE A 31 6.70 0.52 -5.25
N GLU A 32 5.54 0.80 -5.84
CA GLU A 32 5.42 1.76 -6.95
C GLU A 32 4.55 2.93 -6.49
N VAL A 33 5.06 4.15 -6.61
CA VAL A 33 4.39 5.37 -6.14
C VAL A 33 4.10 6.27 -7.33
N HIS A 34 2.84 6.67 -7.48
CA HIS A 34 2.38 7.55 -8.55
C HIS A 34 1.65 8.76 -7.96
N HIS A 35 2.08 9.96 -8.36
CA HIS A 35 1.34 11.18 -8.05
C HIS A 35 0.14 11.34 -9.00
N THR A 36 -0.98 11.78 -8.45
CA THR A 36 -2.24 11.89 -9.20
C THR A 36 -2.85 13.28 -9.06
N TYR A 37 -3.54 13.74 -10.11
CA TYR A 37 -4.28 15.01 -10.13
C TYR A 37 -5.75 14.85 -9.71
N GLY A 38 -6.05 13.87 -8.87
CA GLY A 38 -7.42 13.45 -8.51
C GLY A 38 -7.79 13.76 -7.06
N ILE A 39 -8.81 13.06 -6.54
CA ILE A 39 -9.25 13.17 -5.12
C ILE A 39 -8.14 12.73 -4.14
N TYR A 40 -7.28 11.83 -4.62
CA TYR A 40 -6.10 11.34 -3.92
C TYR A 40 -4.88 12.00 -4.53
N ASP A 41 -3.91 12.33 -3.69
CA ASP A 41 -2.66 12.97 -4.09
C ASP A 41 -1.64 11.93 -4.57
N THR A 42 -1.72 10.70 -4.08
CA THR A 42 -0.79 9.63 -4.41
C THR A 42 -1.46 8.27 -4.42
N ILE A 43 -1.07 7.42 -5.36
CA ILE A 43 -1.42 6.01 -5.42
C ILE A 43 -0.12 5.21 -5.24
N THR A 44 -0.12 4.33 -4.24
CA THR A 44 1.02 3.45 -3.96
C THR A 44 0.61 1.99 -4.15
N TYR A 45 1.23 1.30 -5.10
CA TYR A 45 1.09 -0.14 -5.28
C TYR A 45 2.13 -0.87 -4.44
N LEU A 46 1.66 -1.83 -3.66
CA LEU A 46 2.51 -2.74 -2.90
C LEU A 46 2.33 -4.13 -3.49
N LYS A 47 3.42 -4.71 -3.97
CA LYS A 47 3.46 -6.08 -4.47
C LYS A 47 4.59 -6.80 -3.73
N GLY A 48 4.23 -7.52 -2.68
CA GLY A 48 5.13 -8.39 -1.93
C GLY A 48 4.62 -9.81 -1.93
N ASP A 49 5.49 -10.72 -1.51
CA ASP A 49 5.06 -12.03 -1.05
C ASP A 49 4.25 -11.87 0.24
N ASP A 50 3.31 -12.79 0.50
CA ASP A 50 2.47 -12.79 1.70
C ASP A 50 3.28 -13.31 2.90
N THR A 51 4.34 -12.56 3.27
CA THR A 51 5.21 -12.87 4.41
C THR A 51 4.94 -11.93 5.58
N GLN A 52 5.16 -12.42 6.79
CA GLN A 52 5.02 -11.63 8.00
C GLN A 52 5.90 -10.38 7.98
N GLU A 53 7.14 -10.47 7.49
CA GLU A 53 8.02 -9.30 7.41
C GLU A 53 7.50 -8.23 6.45
N SER A 54 6.81 -8.64 5.39
CA SER A 54 6.21 -7.73 4.42
C SER A 54 5.00 -7.00 5.03
N GLU A 55 4.20 -7.72 5.81
CA GLU A 55 3.07 -7.15 6.54
C GLU A 55 3.54 -6.15 7.62
N GLU A 56 4.56 -6.50 8.41
CA GLU A 56 5.13 -5.62 9.43
C GLU A 56 5.71 -4.32 8.84
N ALA A 57 6.40 -4.43 7.70
CA ALA A 57 6.93 -3.27 7.00
C ALA A 57 5.81 -2.35 6.46
N TYR A 58 4.75 -2.94 5.90
CA TYR A 58 3.55 -2.21 5.50
C TYR A 58 2.88 -1.49 6.68
N LEU A 59 2.67 -2.17 7.81
CA LEU A 59 2.01 -1.60 8.98
C LEU A 59 2.84 -0.45 9.58
N THR A 60 4.16 -0.60 9.60
CA THR A 60 5.09 0.43 10.08
C THR A 60 5.04 1.66 9.19
N TYR A 61 5.06 1.47 7.87
CA TYR A 61 4.89 2.56 6.91
C TYR A 61 3.54 3.27 7.09
N LEU A 62 2.44 2.51 7.25
CA LEU A 62 1.10 3.06 7.46
C LEU A 62 1.01 3.91 8.74
N GLN A 63 1.65 3.48 9.83
CA GLN A 63 1.67 4.25 11.08
C GLN A 63 2.43 5.57 10.93
N LEU A 64 3.50 5.59 10.15
CA LEU A 64 4.28 6.80 9.94
C LEU A 64 3.53 7.85 9.11
N ILE A 65 2.73 7.43 8.13
CA ILE A 65 2.05 8.35 7.22
C ILE A 65 0.69 8.84 7.74
N LYS A 66 0.03 8.07 8.62
CA LYS A 66 -1.28 8.41 9.22
C LYS A 66 -1.41 9.82 9.84
N PRO A 67 -0.36 10.39 10.48
CA PRO A 67 -0.42 11.74 11.04
C PRO A 67 -0.63 12.84 10.00
N TRP A 68 -0.24 12.62 8.74
CA TRP A 68 -0.27 13.64 7.70
C TRP A 68 -1.02 13.22 6.42
N ALA A 69 -1.45 11.97 6.31
CA ALA A 69 -2.30 11.47 5.24
C ALA A 69 -3.44 10.58 5.74
N ASP A 70 -4.57 10.65 5.06
CA ASP A 70 -5.58 9.60 5.07
C ASP A 70 -5.20 8.52 4.06
N VAL A 71 -5.30 7.26 4.49
CA VAL A 71 -4.86 6.10 3.71
C VAL A 71 -6.03 5.16 3.53
N TYR A 72 -6.31 4.83 2.27
CA TYR A 72 -7.27 3.79 1.90
C TYR A 72 -6.53 2.63 1.24
N THR A 73 -6.65 1.45 1.82
CA THR A 73 -6.06 0.23 1.25
C THR A 73 -7.11 -0.50 0.43
N LEU A 74 -6.76 -0.75 -0.83
CA LEU A 74 -7.56 -1.56 -1.75
C LEU A 74 -6.81 -2.87 -1.97
N HIS A 75 -7.45 -3.99 -1.66
CA HIS A 75 -6.90 -5.30 -1.94
C HIS A 75 -7.12 -5.62 -3.42
N VAL A 76 -6.03 -5.96 -4.12
CA VAL A 76 -6.11 -6.46 -5.48
C VAL A 76 -6.52 -7.92 -5.40
N ILE A 77 -7.70 -8.24 -5.93
CA ILE A 77 -8.20 -9.61 -5.98
C ILE A 77 -7.61 -10.29 -7.22
N ASN A 78 -7.06 -11.50 -7.04
CA ASN A 78 -6.67 -12.33 -8.17
C ASN A 78 -7.93 -12.74 -8.96
N GLU A 79 -8.02 -12.28 -10.21
CA GLU A 79 -9.21 -12.45 -11.04
C GLU A 79 -9.51 -13.92 -11.34
N ASP A 80 -8.49 -14.74 -11.62
CA ASP A 80 -8.66 -16.19 -11.85
C ASP A 80 -9.20 -16.90 -10.61
N LEU A 81 -8.68 -16.55 -9.44
CA LEU A 81 -9.16 -17.09 -8.16
C LEU A 81 -10.60 -16.66 -7.90
N TYR A 82 -10.93 -15.39 -8.12
CA TYR A 82 -12.28 -14.86 -7.96
C TYR A 82 -13.28 -15.59 -8.87
N GLN A 83 -12.93 -15.79 -10.14
CA GLN A 83 -13.75 -16.54 -11.10
C GLN A 83 -13.92 -18.00 -10.69
N LYS A 84 -12.86 -18.65 -10.20
CA LYS A 84 -12.90 -20.04 -9.71
C LYS A 84 -13.83 -20.20 -8.50
N VAL A 85 -13.75 -19.30 -7.52
CA VAL A 85 -14.63 -19.30 -6.34
C VAL A 85 -16.08 -19.05 -6.76
N THR A 86 -16.32 -18.02 -7.57
CA THR A 86 -17.65 -17.64 -8.06
C THR A 86 -18.35 -18.81 -8.79
N LYS A 87 -17.64 -19.51 -9.68
CA LYS A 87 -18.17 -20.69 -10.39
C LYS A 87 -18.52 -21.86 -9.46
N LYS A 88 -17.83 -21.99 -8.31
CA LYS A 88 -18.17 -23.01 -7.30
C LYS A 88 -19.40 -22.61 -6.48
N SER A 89 -19.54 -21.32 -6.16
CA SER A 89 -20.62 -20.79 -5.32
C SER A 89 -21.98 -20.69 -6.03
N ILE A 90 -22.02 -20.64 -7.37
CA ILE A 90 -23.26 -20.53 -8.16
C ILE A 90 -23.80 -21.92 -8.58
N LYS A 91 -23.12 -23.02 -8.21
CA LYS A 91 -23.51 -24.39 -8.58
C LYS A 91 -24.41 -25.11 -7.57
N ASP A 92 -24.90 -24.40 -6.56
CA ASP A 92 -26.00 -24.83 -5.67
C ASP A 92 -27.27 -24.04 -6.00
#